data_AF-A0A934F5Y0-F1
#
_entry.id   AF-A0A934F5Y0-F1
#
_cell.length_a   1.000
_cell.length_b   1.000
_cell.length_c   1.000
_cell.angle_alpha   90.00
_cell.angle_beta   90.00
_cell.angle_gamma   90.00
#
_symmetry.space_group_name_H-M   'P 1'
#
loop_
_entity.id
_entity.type
_entity.pdbx_description
1 polymer ?
#
loop_
_entity_poly.entity_id
_entity_poly.type
_entity_poly.pdbx_seq_one_letter_code
_entity_poly.pdbx_strand_id
1 'polypeptide(L)'
;MARLATHFLFSATFAVMAGPDLRAQTAPPASPILNAAPADTPAPSSSSPRRSRAISGEAAAALAAAAPKYTPPPPKPPPKPEEEMVDMREVDKPKNAIVRLPKYIVQEKKPAVFRERDIHTEKGLTDIAMRRYMSEADRALNRWTLPLFGISKEARARAMYEEDERLQNMSDLRDAGVNATRSDPAAGSYILRESQKTFLRSSDFGWNGGGPR
;
A
#
# COMPACT_ATOMS: atom_id res chain seq x y z
N MET A 1 -11.18 3.16 66.73
CA MET A 1 -10.33 4.33 66.39
C MET A 1 -10.55 4.63 64.92
N ALA A 2 -11.32 5.68 64.64
CA ALA A 2 -11.78 6.09 63.31
C ALA A 2 -10.75 6.95 62.58
N ARG A 3 -11.05 7.23 61.29
CA ARG A 3 -10.57 8.30 60.36
C ARG A 3 -9.94 7.70 59.10
N LEU A 4 -10.23 8.14 57.87
CA LEU A 4 -11.12 9.19 57.38
C LEU A 4 -11.39 8.90 55.89
N ALA A 5 -12.64 9.05 55.48
CA ALA A 5 -13.06 9.02 54.08
C ALA A 5 -12.82 10.39 53.44
N THR A 6 -12.43 10.41 52.16
CA THR A 6 -12.50 11.61 51.30
C THR A 6 -13.24 11.24 50.04
N HIS A 7 -14.54 11.55 50.04
CA HIS A 7 -15.41 11.59 48.88
C HIS A 7 -15.21 12.93 48.17
N PHE A 8 -14.97 12.91 46.87
CA PHE A 8 -15.21 14.07 46.01
C PHE A 8 -16.39 13.77 45.10
N LEU A 9 -17.56 14.24 45.54
CA LEU A 9 -18.76 14.43 44.72
C LEU A 9 -18.63 15.79 44.06
N PHE A 10 -18.62 15.84 42.73
CA PHE A 10 -18.95 17.06 41.99
C PHE A 10 -20.18 16.79 41.16
N SER A 11 -21.32 17.27 41.68
CA SER A 11 -22.58 17.39 40.98
C SER A 11 -22.63 18.79 40.34
N ALA A 12 -22.89 18.86 39.05
CA ALA A 12 -23.34 20.08 38.40
C ALA A 12 -24.26 19.70 37.23
N THR A 13 -25.57 19.74 37.49
CA THR A 13 -26.62 19.84 36.49
C THR A 13 -27.01 21.30 36.33
N PHE A 14 -26.93 21.85 35.12
CA PHE A 14 -27.85 22.89 34.65
C PHE A 14 -28.04 22.77 33.13
N ALA A 15 -29.26 23.06 32.72
CA ALA A 15 -29.87 22.65 31.46
C ALA A 15 -30.13 23.84 30.51
N VAL A 16 -30.57 23.47 29.30
CA VAL A 16 -31.47 24.18 28.34
C VAL A 16 -30.85 24.81 27.08
N MET A 17 -31.11 24.11 25.96
CA MET A 17 -31.61 24.53 24.61
C MET A 17 -31.23 25.89 24.00
N ALA A 18 -30.78 25.86 22.72
CA ALA A 18 -31.56 26.38 21.57
C ALA A 18 -30.74 26.35 20.24
N GLY A 19 -31.36 25.80 19.18
CA GLY A 19 -31.32 26.35 17.80
C GLY A 19 -30.12 26.06 16.88
N PRO A 20 -30.35 25.69 15.59
CA PRO A 20 -29.29 25.48 14.61
C PRO A 20 -29.00 26.76 13.80
N ASP A 21 -27.77 27.25 13.83
CA ASP A 21 -27.31 28.30 12.91
C ASP A 21 -26.66 27.68 11.66
N LEU A 22 -27.29 28.01 10.53
CA LEU A 22 -26.83 27.78 9.17
C LEU A 22 -25.75 28.80 8.79
N ARG A 23 -24.86 28.37 7.88
CA ARG A 23 -23.90 29.17 7.07
C ARG A 23 -22.70 29.80 7.79
N ALA A 24 -21.50 29.29 7.47
CA ALA A 24 -20.69 29.84 6.39
C ALA A 24 -19.42 29.01 6.19
N GLN A 25 -19.27 28.43 4.99
CA GLN A 25 -18.00 27.87 4.49
C GLN A 25 -17.03 29.02 4.24
N THR A 26 -15.89 29.03 4.94
CA THR A 26 -14.74 29.85 4.62
C THR A 26 -13.78 29.05 3.74
N ALA A 27 -13.75 29.37 2.44
CA ALA A 27 -12.74 28.90 1.50
C ALA A 27 -11.45 29.72 1.68
N PRO A 28 -10.26 29.11 1.55
CA PRO A 28 -8.99 29.86 1.59
C PRO A 28 -8.76 30.62 0.27
N PRO A 29 -8.16 31.83 0.30
CA PRO A 29 -7.92 32.64 -0.90
C PRO A 29 -6.80 32.07 -1.77
N ALA A 30 -7.05 32.06 -3.08
CA ALA A 30 -6.14 31.66 -4.14
C ALA A 30 -5.01 32.69 -4.36
N SER A 31 -3.80 32.17 -4.59
CA SER A 31 -2.58 32.93 -4.89
C SER A 31 -2.65 33.57 -6.30
N PRO A 32 -2.22 34.83 -6.49
CA PRO A 32 -2.26 35.47 -7.80
C PRO A 32 -1.12 34.97 -8.71
N ILE A 33 -1.55 34.64 -9.92
CA ILE A 33 -0.80 34.27 -11.11
C ILE A 33 0.21 35.38 -11.47
N LEU A 34 1.49 35.02 -11.65
CA LEU A 34 2.49 35.90 -12.28
C LEU A 34 2.43 35.73 -13.80
N ASN A 35 2.20 36.86 -14.46
CA ASN A 35 2.11 37.07 -15.90
C ASN A 35 3.35 36.60 -16.67
N ALA A 36 3.08 36.06 -17.84
CA ALA A 36 4.03 35.89 -18.94
C ALA A 36 4.33 37.24 -19.62
N ALA A 37 5.60 37.47 -19.96
CA ALA A 37 6.01 38.22 -21.17
C ALA A 37 7.48 37.87 -21.52
N PRO A 38 7.79 37.53 -22.78
CA PRO A 38 9.15 37.27 -23.25
C PRO A 38 9.80 38.57 -23.78
N ALA A 39 11.10 38.74 -23.56
CA ALA A 39 11.86 39.79 -24.22
C ALA A 39 13.25 39.27 -24.60
N ASP A 40 13.37 38.92 -25.87
CA ASP A 40 14.60 38.70 -26.61
C ASP A 40 15.56 39.89 -26.46
N THR A 41 16.84 39.62 -26.26
CA THR A 41 17.91 40.61 -26.46
C THR A 41 18.99 39.99 -27.35
N PRO A 42 19.18 40.46 -28.59
CA PRO A 42 20.28 40.01 -29.44
C PRO A 42 21.57 40.76 -29.13
N ALA A 43 22.67 40.02 -29.03
CA ALA A 43 24.03 40.55 -28.90
C ALA A 43 24.51 41.24 -30.19
N PRO A 44 25.20 42.38 -30.13
CA PRO A 44 25.87 42.94 -31.31
C PRO A 44 27.28 42.35 -31.48
N SER A 45 27.51 41.73 -32.64
CA SER A 45 28.83 41.31 -33.10
C SER A 45 29.55 42.48 -33.78
N SER A 46 30.62 42.99 -33.16
CA SER A 46 31.52 43.98 -33.77
C SER A 46 32.60 43.29 -34.60
N SER A 47 32.46 43.26 -35.93
CA SER A 47 33.53 42.86 -36.85
C SER A 47 34.33 44.09 -37.30
N SER A 48 35.64 44.06 -37.07
CA SER A 48 36.58 45.12 -37.46
C SER A 48 36.86 45.08 -38.97
N PRO A 49 37.02 46.23 -39.68
CA PRO A 49 37.18 46.23 -41.13
C PRO A 49 38.57 45.74 -41.55
N ARG A 50 38.64 44.60 -42.25
CA ARG A 50 39.86 44.13 -42.91
C ARG A 50 40.11 44.99 -44.15
N ARG A 51 41.21 45.75 -44.15
CA ARG A 51 41.69 46.45 -45.36
C ARG A 51 42.06 45.41 -46.43
N SER A 52 41.32 45.38 -47.53
CA SER A 52 41.69 44.61 -48.72
C SER A 52 42.79 45.34 -49.47
N ARG A 53 44.02 44.85 -49.38
CA ARG A 53 45.05 45.23 -50.36
C ARG A 53 44.76 44.43 -51.62
N ALA A 54 44.13 45.06 -52.61
CA ALA A 54 43.90 44.45 -53.90
C ALA A 54 45.23 44.36 -54.66
N ILE A 55 45.77 43.15 -54.80
CA ILE A 55 46.82 42.87 -55.77
C ILE A 55 46.13 42.76 -57.14
N SER A 56 46.70 43.35 -58.20
CA SER A 56 46.15 43.22 -59.55
C SER A 56 46.05 41.75 -59.94
N GLY A 57 45.00 41.37 -60.68
CA GLY A 57 44.74 39.97 -61.05
C GLY A 57 45.90 39.32 -61.80
N GLU A 58 46.67 40.11 -62.55
CA GLU A 58 47.88 39.66 -63.24
C GLU A 58 49.00 39.28 -62.27
N ALA A 59 49.24 40.07 -61.21
CA ALA A 59 50.24 39.77 -60.20
C ALA A 59 49.86 38.52 -59.38
N ALA A 60 48.56 38.34 -59.11
CA ALA A 60 48.05 37.14 -58.45
C ALA A 60 48.22 35.89 -59.34
N ALA A 61 48.01 36.01 -60.65
CA ALA A 61 48.22 34.91 -61.60
C ALA A 61 49.70 34.52 -61.73
N ALA A 62 50.61 35.50 -61.76
CA ALA A 62 52.05 35.23 -61.80
C ALA A 62 52.55 34.51 -60.54
N LEU A 63 52.05 34.90 -59.36
CA LEU A 63 52.36 34.24 -58.09
C LEU A 63 51.79 32.82 -58.02
N ALA A 64 50.57 32.60 -58.52
CA ALA A 64 49.98 31.27 -58.57
C ALA A 64 50.69 30.34 -59.57
N ALA A 65 51.20 30.88 -60.68
CA ALA A 65 51.98 30.13 -61.67
C ALA A 65 53.38 29.77 -61.17
N ALA A 66 53.99 30.64 -60.36
CA ALA A 66 55.31 30.41 -59.76
C ALA A 66 55.27 29.53 -58.50
N ALA A 67 54.09 29.28 -57.92
CA ALA A 67 53.95 28.48 -56.72
C ALA A 67 54.15 26.98 -57.02
N PRO A 68 54.98 26.25 -56.24
CA PRO A 68 55.15 24.82 -56.43
C PRO A 68 53.84 24.08 -56.14
N LYS A 69 53.45 23.18 -57.05
CA LYS A 69 52.17 22.46 -56.98
C LYS A 69 52.22 21.42 -55.86
N TYR A 70 51.60 21.72 -54.72
CA TYR A 70 51.46 20.81 -53.59
C TYR A 70 50.39 19.76 -53.85
N THR A 71 50.78 18.48 -53.87
CA THR A 71 49.85 17.35 -53.81
C THR A 71 49.71 16.91 -52.35
N PRO A 72 48.56 17.14 -51.68
CA PRO A 72 48.39 16.70 -50.30
C PRO A 72 48.46 15.16 -50.22
N PRO A 73 49.11 14.60 -49.17
CA PRO A 73 49.10 13.15 -48.97
C PRO A 73 47.66 12.65 -48.78
N PRO A 74 47.34 11.44 -49.24
CA PRO A 74 45.99 10.90 -49.14
C PRO A 74 45.54 10.83 -47.67
N PRO A 75 44.28 11.20 -47.36
CA PRO A 75 43.78 11.20 -45.99
C PRO A 75 43.86 9.80 -45.39
N LYS A 76 44.42 9.70 -44.18
CA LYS A 76 44.47 8.44 -43.43
C LYS A 76 43.05 7.88 -43.26
N PRO A 77 42.85 6.56 -43.43
CA PRO A 77 41.55 5.94 -43.20
C PRO A 77 41.11 6.14 -41.73
N PRO A 78 39.79 6.32 -41.49
CA PRO A 78 39.28 6.59 -40.15
C PRO A 78 39.58 5.41 -39.21
N PRO A 79 39.95 5.67 -37.94
CA PRO A 79 40.21 4.63 -36.97
C PRO A 79 38.95 3.79 -36.75
N LYS A 80 39.11 2.46 -36.68
CA LYS A 80 38.05 1.55 -36.28
C LYS A 80 37.57 1.95 -34.87
N PRO A 81 36.26 2.02 -34.60
CA PRO A 81 35.76 2.28 -33.27
C PRO A 81 36.24 1.15 -32.35
N GLU A 82 36.98 1.53 -31.31
CA GLU A 82 37.33 0.64 -30.21
C GLU A 82 36.02 0.19 -29.56
N GLU A 83 35.85 -1.13 -29.45
CA GLU A 83 34.79 -1.73 -28.66
C GLU A 83 34.99 -1.25 -27.21
N GLU A 84 34.22 -0.24 -26.83
CA GLU A 84 34.12 0.27 -25.47
C GLU A 84 33.77 -0.92 -24.58
N MET A 85 34.77 -1.43 -23.86
CA MET A 85 34.59 -2.52 -22.91
C MET A 85 33.53 -2.06 -21.91
N VAL A 86 32.34 -2.63 -22.01
CA VAL A 86 31.20 -2.31 -21.15
C VAL A 86 31.63 -2.50 -19.70
N ASP A 87 31.75 -1.40 -18.96
CA ASP A 87 32.07 -1.43 -17.53
C ASP A 87 30.96 -2.21 -16.82
N MET A 88 31.34 -3.32 -16.17
CA MET A 88 30.41 -4.21 -15.46
C MET A 88 29.66 -3.51 -14.30
N ARG A 89 30.07 -2.29 -13.89
CA ARG A 89 29.33 -1.43 -12.96
C ARG A 89 28.09 -0.80 -13.58
N GLU A 90 28.01 -0.71 -14.90
CA GLU A 90 26.86 -0.16 -15.62
C GLU A 90 25.78 -1.20 -15.91
N VAL A 91 26.13 -2.48 -15.79
CA VAL A 91 25.22 -3.62 -16.00
C VAL A 91 24.17 -3.73 -14.88
N ASP A 92 24.46 -3.22 -13.69
CA ASP A 92 23.53 -3.22 -12.55
C ASP A 92 22.57 -2.02 -12.57
N LYS A 93 22.71 -1.10 -13.54
CA LYS A 93 21.74 -0.03 -13.75
C LYS A 93 20.54 -0.60 -14.50
N PRO A 94 19.32 -0.54 -13.93
CA PRO A 94 18.15 -1.02 -14.64
C PRO A 94 17.93 -0.21 -15.92
N LYS A 95 17.52 -0.89 -17.00
CA LYS A 95 17.31 -0.31 -18.35
C LYS A 95 16.46 0.96 -18.40
N ASN A 96 15.72 1.26 -17.33
CA ASN A 96 14.83 2.41 -17.22
C ASN A 96 15.43 3.61 -16.44
N ALA A 97 16.73 3.61 -16.11
CA ALA A 97 17.42 4.65 -15.32
C ALA A 97 16.86 4.96 -13.91
N ILE A 98 15.76 4.31 -13.51
CA ILE A 98 15.16 4.44 -12.17
C ILE A 98 16.01 3.64 -11.19
N VAL A 99 16.73 4.33 -10.31
CA VAL A 99 17.46 3.73 -9.19
C VAL A 99 16.47 2.96 -8.32
N ARG A 100 16.58 1.62 -8.30
CA ARG A 100 15.74 0.79 -7.44
C ARG A 100 16.32 0.81 -6.03
N LEU A 101 15.50 1.22 -5.07
CA LEU A 101 15.90 1.19 -3.67
C LEU A 101 16.11 -0.27 -3.20
N PRO A 102 17.04 -0.50 -2.27
CA PRO A 102 17.19 -1.81 -1.61
C PRO A 102 15.87 -2.23 -0.95
N LYS A 103 15.54 -3.52 -1.06
CA LYS A 103 14.37 -4.09 -0.38
C LYS A 103 14.68 -4.19 1.12
N TYR A 104 14.16 -3.27 1.92
CA TYR A 104 14.24 -3.35 3.38
C TYR A 104 12.98 -4.05 3.91
N ILE A 105 13.16 -5.02 4.81
CA ILE A 105 12.05 -5.68 5.52
C ILE A 105 12.09 -5.19 6.97
N VAL A 106 11.09 -4.41 7.38
CA VAL A 106 10.92 -4.03 8.78
C VAL A 106 10.33 -5.22 9.53
N GLN A 107 11.14 -5.84 10.39
CA GLN A 107 10.70 -6.95 11.23
C GLN A 107 10.25 -6.40 12.60
N GLU A 108 9.03 -5.89 12.66
CA GLU A 108 8.39 -5.55 13.94
C GLU A 108 7.56 -6.73 14.45
N LYS A 109 7.51 -6.88 15.77
CA LYS A 109 6.62 -7.86 16.39
C LYS A 109 5.18 -7.41 16.17
N LYS A 110 4.37 -8.26 15.53
CA LYS A 110 2.93 -7.99 15.34
C LYS A 110 2.28 -7.71 16.71
N PRO A 111 1.49 -6.61 16.85
CA PRO A 111 0.79 -6.34 18.09
C PRO A 111 -0.17 -7.48 18.42
N ALA A 112 -0.46 -7.67 19.71
CA ALA A 112 -1.44 -8.65 20.15
C ALA A 112 -2.82 -8.28 19.57
N VAL A 113 -3.43 -9.21 18.85
CA VAL A 113 -4.81 -9.06 18.37
C VAL A 113 -5.72 -9.68 19.42
N PHE A 114 -6.38 -8.83 20.20
CA PHE A 114 -7.33 -9.28 21.21
C PHE A 114 -8.64 -9.70 20.55
N ARG A 115 -9.10 -10.92 20.83
CA ARG A 115 -10.43 -11.40 20.44
C ARG A 115 -11.44 -11.08 21.53
N GLU A 116 -12.71 -11.00 21.15
CA GLU A 116 -13.79 -10.76 22.12
C GLU A 116 -13.80 -11.82 23.24
N ARG A 117 -13.45 -13.06 22.90
CA ARG A 117 -13.31 -14.17 23.86
C ARG A 117 -12.13 -14.04 24.83
N ASP A 118 -11.09 -13.30 24.45
CA ASP A 118 -9.90 -13.08 25.29
C ASP A 118 -10.08 -11.85 26.20
N ILE A 119 -10.99 -10.95 25.85
CA ILE A 119 -11.28 -9.72 26.60
C ILE A 119 -12.41 -9.94 27.63
N HIS A 120 -13.43 -10.73 27.26
CA HIS A 120 -14.65 -10.85 28.04
C HIS A 120 -14.67 -12.13 28.89
N THR A 121 -15.27 -12.02 30.08
CA THR A 121 -15.64 -13.19 30.89
C THR A 121 -16.77 -13.95 30.19
N GLU A 122 -17.00 -15.21 30.59
CA GLU A 122 -18.06 -16.03 29.98
C GLU A 122 -19.44 -15.37 30.04
N LYS A 123 -19.75 -14.67 31.13
CA LYS A 123 -21.01 -13.91 31.28
C LYS A 123 -21.07 -12.72 30.33
N GLY A 124 -19.96 -11.98 30.20
CA GLY A 124 -19.88 -10.87 29.25
C GLY A 124 -20.03 -11.35 27.80
N LEU A 125 -19.48 -12.52 27.49
CA LEU A 125 -19.61 -13.13 26.17
C LEU A 125 -21.06 -13.56 25.88
N THR A 126 -21.77 -14.14 26.86
CA THR A 126 -23.19 -14.48 26.69
C THR A 126 -24.04 -13.24 26.49
N ASP A 127 -23.76 -12.14 27.19
CA ASP A 127 -24.48 -10.88 27.01
C ASP A 127 -24.25 -10.26 25.62
N ILE A 128 -23.02 -10.35 25.11
CA ILE A 128 -22.67 -9.92 23.74
C ILE A 128 -23.38 -10.80 22.71
N ALA A 129 -23.34 -12.12 22.88
CA ALA A 129 -24.01 -13.07 21.99
C ALA A 129 -25.54 -12.84 21.98
N MET A 130 -26.14 -12.65 23.14
CA MET A 130 -27.57 -12.33 23.29
C MET A 130 -27.94 -11.00 22.62
N ARG A 131 -27.02 -10.04 22.53
CA ARG A 131 -27.23 -8.76 21.83
C ARG A 131 -27.06 -8.89 20.32
N ARG A 132 -26.17 -9.76 19.83
CA ARG A 132 -25.93 -9.97 18.38
C ARG A 132 -27.00 -10.86 17.74
N TYR A 133 -27.35 -11.98 18.38
CA TYR A 133 -28.09 -13.06 17.74
C TYR A 133 -29.54 -13.21 18.19
N MET A 134 -29.93 -12.62 19.32
CA MET A 134 -31.32 -12.68 19.79
C MET A 134 -32.00 -11.35 19.55
N SER A 135 -32.97 -11.37 18.63
CA SER A 135 -33.88 -10.24 18.41
C SER A 135 -34.79 -10.01 19.62
N GLU A 136 -35.36 -8.81 19.75
CA GLU A 136 -36.34 -8.52 20.80
C GLU A 136 -37.57 -9.45 20.70
N ALA A 137 -37.96 -9.81 19.47
CA ALA A 137 -39.01 -10.78 19.21
C ALA A 137 -38.64 -12.19 19.70
N ASP A 138 -37.42 -12.67 19.40
CA ASP A 138 -36.95 -13.97 19.91
C ASP A 138 -36.88 -14.02 21.44
N ARG A 139 -36.56 -12.88 22.06
CA ARG A 139 -36.52 -12.73 23.51
C ARG A 139 -37.91 -12.77 24.14
N ALA A 140 -38.93 -12.26 23.44
CA ALA A 140 -40.33 -12.28 23.86
C ALA A 140 -41.00 -13.65 23.59
N LEU A 141 -40.76 -14.28 22.45
CA LEU A 141 -41.25 -15.62 22.14
C LEU A 141 -40.66 -16.68 23.07
N ASN A 142 -39.38 -16.54 23.43
CA ASN A 142 -38.73 -17.43 24.40
C ASN A 142 -38.89 -16.98 25.86
N ARG A 143 -39.85 -16.10 26.16
CA ARG A 143 -40.21 -15.72 27.54
C ARG A 143 -40.86 -16.90 28.29
N TRP A 144 -41.54 -17.79 27.55
CA TRP A 144 -42.32 -18.91 28.08
C TRP A 144 -41.64 -20.28 27.87
N THR A 145 -40.39 -20.31 27.39
CA THR A 145 -39.66 -21.57 27.18
C THR A 145 -39.39 -22.23 28.53
N LEU A 146 -39.93 -23.44 28.70
CA LEU A 146 -39.82 -24.21 29.93
C LEU A 146 -38.35 -24.64 30.14
N PRO A 147 -37.74 -24.36 31.31
CA PRO A 147 -36.31 -24.64 31.56
C PRO A 147 -35.94 -26.14 31.56
N LEU A 148 -36.93 -27.03 31.45
CA LEU A 148 -36.76 -28.49 31.41
C LEU A 148 -36.78 -29.06 29.98
N PHE A 149 -37.30 -28.30 29.01
CA PHE A 149 -37.46 -28.76 27.63
C PHE A 149 -36.94 -27.68 26.68
N GLY A 150 -35.69 -27.81 26.25
CA GLY A 150 -35.08 -26.96 25.23
C GLY A 150 -33.73 -26.36 25.63
N ILE A 151 -33.03 -25.82 24.63
CA ILE A 151 -31.78 -25.07 24.81
C ILE A 151 -32.16 -23.67 25.28
N SER A 152 -31.59 -23.18 26.39
CA SER A 152 -31.87 -21.82 26.87
C SER A 152 -31.50 -20.79 25.81
N LYS A 153 -32.17 -19.63 25.81
CA LYS A 153 -31.86 -18.53 24.86
C LYS A 153 -30.37 -18.13 24.88
N GLU A 154 -29.77 -18.15 26.07
CA GLU A 154 -28.36 -17.85 26.30
C GLU A 154 -27.45 -18.93 25.71
N ALA A 155 -27.79 -20.20 25.94
CA ALA A 155 -27.04 -21.33 25.37
C ALA A 155 -27.17 -21.36 23.84
N ARG A 156 -28.34 -21.03 23.29
CA ARG A 156 -28.55 -20.92 21.84
C ARG A 156 -27.74 -19.77 21.25
N ALA A 157 -27.79 -18.59 21.87
CA ALA A 157 -27.03 -17.43 21.41
C ALA A 157 -25.52 -17.69 21.47
N ARG A 158 -25.05 -18.36 22.53
CA ARG A 158 -23.65 -18.78 22.66
C ARG A 158 -23.26 -19.77 21.57
N ALA A 159 -24.09 -20.76 21.27
CA ALA A 159 -23.83 -21.71 20.19
C ALA A 159 -23.76 -21.02 18.81
N MET A 160 -24.62 -20.02 18.55
CA MET A 160 -24.55 -19.22 17.32
C MET A 160 -23.26 -18.40 17.25
N TYR A 161 -22.85 -17.77 18.35
CA TYR A 161 -21.59 -17.04 18.42
C TYR A 161 -20.38 -17.94 18.16
N GLU A 162 -20.34 -19.11 18.79
CA GLU A 162 -19.24 -20.07 18.64
C GLU A 162 -19.14 -20.58 17.19
N GLU A 163 -20.27 -20.78 16.52
CA GLU A 163 -20.28 -21.15 15.11
C GLU A 163 -19.81 -20.01 14.19
N ASP A 164 -20.21 -18.77 14.47
CA ASP A 164 -19.71 -17.60 13.74
C ASP A 164 -18.19 -17.42 13.91
N GLU A 165 -17.66 -17.59 15.13
CA GLU A 165 -16.21 -17.58 15.36
C GLU A 165 -15.52 -18.70 14.56
N ARG A 166 -16.14 -19.88 14.47
CA ARG A 166 -15.60 -20.99 13.67
C ARG A 166 -15.55 -20.62 12.19
N LEU A 167 -16.62 -20.03 11.66
CA LEU A 167 -16.69 -19.58 10.27
C LEU A 167 -15.65 -18.48 9.98
N GLN A 168 -15.48 -17.54 10.92
CA GLN A 168 -14.50 -16.48 10.79
C GLN A 168 -13.05 -16.99 10.86
N ASN A 169 -12.74 -17.93 11.76
CA ASN A 169 -11.43 -18.59 11.78
C ASN A 169 -11.16 -19.35 10.47
N MET A 170 -12.19 -19.93 9.85
CA MET A 170 -12.08 -20.60 8.55
C MET A 170 -11.82 -19.63 7.41
N SER A 171 -12.49 -18.48 7.38
CA SER A 171 -12.20 -17.43 6.40
C SER A 171 -10.80 -16.85 6.59
N ASP A 172 -10.39 -16.57 7.82
CA ASP A 172 -9.10 -15.96 8.12
C ASP A 172 -7.92 -16.85 7.67
N LEU A 173 -8.01 -18.17 7.89
CA LEU A 173 -6.99 -19.12 7.42
C LEU A 173 -6.94 -19.22 5.89
N ARG A 174 -8.11 -19.18 5.24
CA ARG A 174 -8.19 -19.15 3.77
C ARG A 174 -7.56 -17.87 3.21
N ASP A 175 -7.88 -16.72 3.78
CA ASP A 175 -7.36 -15.43 3.36
C ASP A 175 -5.85 -15.31 3.61
N ALA A 176 -5.36 -15.88 4.71
CA ALA A 176 -3.92 -16.01 4.96
C ALA A 176 -3.24 -16.83 3.85
N GLY A 177 -3.84 -17.94 3.42
CA GLY A 177 -3.35 -18.74 2.28
C GLY A 177 -3.36 -17.95 0.97
N VAL A 178 -4.45 -17.23 0.66
CA VAL A 178 -4.56 -16.38 -0.55
C VAL A 178 -3.57 -15.21 -0.54
N ASN A 179 -3.29 -14.63 0.63
CA ASN A 179 -2.29 -13.59 0.74
C ASN A 179 -0.87 -14.16 0.60
N ALA A 180 -0.62 -15.35 1.15
CA ALA A 180 0.66 -16.03 0.99
C ALA A 180 0.94 -16.43 -0.47
N THR A 181 -0.07 -16.86 -1.24
CA THR A 181 0.13 -17.19 -2.67
C THR A 181 0.61 -16.01 -3.50
N ARG A 182 0.33 -14.77 -3.09
CA ARG A 182 0.81 -13.55 -3.78
C ARG A 182 2.31 -13.33 -3.63
N SER A 183 2.90 -13.77 -2.52
CA SER A 183 4.35 -13.66 -2.29
C SER A 183 5.10 -14.96 -2.60
N ASP A 184 4.56 -16.11 -2.23
CA ASP A 184 5.10 -17.45 -2.49
C ASP A 184 3.96 -18.44 -2.85
N PRO A 185 3.83 -18.82 -4.13
CA PRO A 185 2.82 -19.77 -4.59
C PRO A 185 2.89 -21.15 -3.92
N ALA A 186 4.09 -21.64 -3.62
CA ALA A 186 4.28 -22.97 -3.04
C ALA A 186 3.78 -22.99 -1.59
N ALA A 187 4.23 -22.04 -0.76
CA ALA A 187 3.76 -21.87 0.61
C ALA A 187 2.26 -21.60 0.69
N GLY A 188 1.72 -20.75 -0.20
CA GLY A 188 0.29 -20.49 -0.25
C GLY A 188 -0.54 -21.73 -0.59
N SER A 189 -0.11 -22.55 -1.54
CA SER A 189 -0.79 -23.81 -1.87
C SER A 189 -0.77 -24.83 -0.73
N TYR A 190 0.30 -24.84 0.06
CA TYR A 190 0.42 -25.66 1.26
C TYR A 190 -0.57 -25.20 2.34
N ILE A 191 -0.60 -23.90 2.65
CA ILE A 191 -1.49 -23.32 3.65
C ILE A 191 -2.95 -23.58 3.30
N LEU A 192 -3.35 -23.39 2.04
CA LEU A 192 -4.73 -23.63 1.59
C LEU A 192 -5.14 -25.10 1.75
N ARG A 193 -4.22 -26.03 1.47
CA ARG A 193 -4.47 -27.46 1.63
C ARG A 193 -4.63 -27.84 3.10
N GLU A 194 -3.75 -27.34 3.97
CA GLU A 194 -3.83 -27.61 5.40
C GLU A 194 -5.04 -26.93 6.06
N SER A 195 -5.40 -25.71 5.64
CA SER A 195 -6.63 -25.06 6.11
C SER A 195 -7.85 -25.89 5.74
N GLN A 196 -7.91 -26.38 4.50
CA GLN A 196 -9.03 -27.21 4.06
C GLN A 196 -9.11 -28.53 4.85
N LYS A 197 -7.96 -29.20 5.08
CA LYS A 197 -7.90 -30.41 5.92
C LYS A 197 -8.35 -30.17 7.36
N THR A 198 -7.98 -29.04 7.95
CA THR A 198 -8.32 -28.71 9.35
C THR A 198 -9.82 -28.61 9.58
N PHE A 199 -10.57 -28.06 8.61
CA PHE A 199 -12.02 -27.88 8.73
C PHE A 199 -12.84 -29.04 8.17
N LEU A 200 -12.25 -29.86 7.29
CA LEU A 200 -12.87 -31.11 6.87
C LEU A 200 -12.77 -32.12 8.01
N ARG A 201 -13.91 -32.52 8.57
CA ARG A 201 -13.99 -33.70 9.44
C ARG A 201 -13.86 -34.96 8.59
N SER A 202 -12.63 -35.32 8.24
CA SER A 202 -12.36 -36.51 7.42
C SER A 202 -12.87 -37.82 8.06
N SER A 203 -13.11 -37.84 9.38
CA SER A 203 -13.69 -38.97 10.11
C SER A 203 -15.20 -39.15 9.91
N ASP A 204 -15.95 -38.07 9.63
CA ASP A 204 -17.42 -38.09 9.65
C ASP A 204 -18.02 -38.39 8.27
N PHE A 205 -17.24 -38.19 7.19
CA PHE A 205 -17.64 -38.49 5.81
C PHE A 205 -17.14 -39.86 5.32
N GLY A 206 -16.37 -40.57 6.13
CA GLY A 206 -16.08 -41.97 5.92
C GLY A 206 -17.27 -42.80 6.38
N TRP A 207 -18.06 -43.32 5.44
CA TRP A 207 -18.88 -44.50 5.69
C TRP A 207 -17.93 -45.58 6.19
N ASN A 208 -17.80 -45.70 7.51
CA ASN A 208 -17.05 -46.76 8.15
C ASN A 208 -17.88 -48.01 7.88
N GLY A 209 -17.63 -48.62 6.71
CA GLY A 209 -18.28 -49.85 6.29
C GLY A 209 -18.07 -50.82 7.43
N GLY A 210 -19.16 -51.10 8.14
CA GLY A 210 -19.23 -52.16 9.12
C GLY A 210 -18.90 -53.47 8.41
N GLY A 211 -17.62 -53.81 8.36
CA GLY A 211 -17.20 -55.19 8.22
C GLY A 211 -17.66 -55.93 9.49
N PRO A 212 -18.35 -57.07 9.37
CA PRO A 212 -18.66 -57.86 10.55
C PRO A 212 -17.37 -58.28 11.24
N ARG A 213 -17.38 -58.22 12.57
CA ARG A 213 -16.36 -58.83 13.42
C ARG A 213 -16.41 -60.34 13.30
#